data_AF-A0A0Q5VKC4-F1
#
_entry.id   AF-A0A0Q5VKC4-F1
#
_cell.length_a   1.000
_cell.length_b   1.000
_cell.length_c   1.000
_cell.angle_alpha   90.00
_cell.angle_beta   90.00
_cell.angle_gamma   90.00
#
_symmetry.space_group_name_H-M   'P 1'
#
loop_
_entity.id
_entity.type
_entity.pdbx_description
1 polymer ?
#
loop_
_entity_poly.entity_id
_entity_poly.type
_entity_poly.pdbx_seq_one_letter_code
_entity_poly.pdbx_strand_id
1 'polypeptide(L)'
;MPRHALAFASLAVLATAACGDNRPNSPAEQSPAVSEPAQGVPGQSAPEASADPAPVPAPSAPTPGEQGGASDWRSVASPDDAARLGRLDQAWRLARAQAEDAGFSSQVEALGPLVDPNAGLPGRLQPPPGTYRCRTIKLGTMGEGAGGLAYVQYPAFRCSIELTPGGDLVLTKTTGSQRTRGLLYPHTDRQLVYVGAQAWGADEAGYPAYGQMPERDQIGVLERIGESRWRLVLPWPKQEAKLELMEIVR
;
A
#
# COMPACT_ATOMS: atom_id res chain seq x y z
N MET A 1 -9.35 43.15 43.10
CA MET A 1 -9.86 42.58 44.37
C MET A 1 -10.96 41.57 44.03
N PRO A 2 -11.10 40.39 44.68
CA PRO A 2 -10.14 39.35 45.10
C PRO A 2 -10.24 38.10 44.17
N ARG A 3 -9.17 37.37 43.82
CA ARG A 3 -8.54 36.22 44.52
C ARG A 3 -9.53 35.24 45.14
N HIS A 4 -9.72 34.05 44.54
CA HIS A 4 -9.92 32.79 45.29
C HIS A 4 -9.10 31.68 44.64
N ALA A 5 -8.02 31.30 45.33
CA ALA A 5 -7.34 30.02 45.18
C ALA A 5 -8.08 28.99 46.03
N LEU A 6 -8.17 27.75 45.55
CA LEU A 6 -8.42 26.61 46.42
C LEU A 6 -7.58 25.42 45.96
N ALA A 7 -6.96 24.84 46.97
CA ALA A 7 -5.87 23.90 46.97
C ALA A 7 -6.38 22.48 47.27
N PHE A 8 -5.67 21.50 46.69
CA PHE A 8 -5.37 20.15 47.18
C PHE A 8 -6.47 19.24 47.76
N ALA A 9 -6.56 18.02 47.18
CA ALA A 9 -6.50 16.78 47.96
C ALA A 9 -6.02 15.61 47.09
N SER A 10 -4.88 15.04 47.47
CA SER A 10 -4.27 13.83 46.92
C SER A 10 -4.93 12.58 47.50
N LEU A 11 -5.07 11.52 46.70
CA LEU A 11 -5.13 10.14 47.20
C LEU A 11 -4.37 9.23 46.24
N ALA A 12 -3.19 8.80 46.69
CA ALA A 12 -2.43 7.71 46.11
C ALA A 12 -2.92 6.39 46.73
N VAL A 13 -3.21 5.39 45.89
CA VAL A 13 -3.42 4.02 46.33
C VAL A 13 -2.23 3.20 45.82
N LEU A 14 -1.40 2.75 46.75
CA LEU A 14 -0.37 1.74 46.56
C LEU A 14 -1.03 0.36 46.66
N ALA A 15 -0.89 -0.47 45.62
CA ALA A 15 -1.11 -1.90 45.69
C ALA A 15 0.21 -2.60 45.35
N THR A 16 0.71 -3.37 46.32
CA THR A 16 1.92 -4.18 46.27
C THR A 16 1.58 -5.65 46.01
N ALA A 17 2.62 -6.40 45.59
CA ALA A 17 2.74 -7.86 45.47
C ALA A 17 2.24 -8.47 44.15
N ALA A 18 2.94 -9.40 43.48
CA ALA A 18 4.17 -10.12 43.81
C ALA A 18 4.90 -10.51 42.51
N CYS A 19 6.22 -10.46 42.52
CA CYS A 19 7.07 -11.07 41.51
C CYS A 19 7.01 -12.60 41.65
N GLY A 20 6.57 -13.31 40.61
CA GLY A 20 6.75 -14.75 40.50
C GLY A 20 8.16 -15.06 39.98
N ASP A 21 9.01 -15.62 40.83
CA ASP A 21 10.33 -16.12 40.47
C ASP A 21 10.18 -17.37 39.58
N ASN A 22 10.60 -17.24 38.31
CA ASN A 22 10.68 -18.34 37.36
C ASN A 22 12.12 -18.86 37.35
N ARG A 23 12.41 -19.91 38.13
CA ARG A 23 13.69 -20.64 38.07
C ARG A 23 13.46 -22.13 37.81
N PRO A 24 14.17 -22.73 36.83
CA PRO A 24 14.16 -24.16 36.61
C PRO A 24 15.04 -24.86 37.66
N ASN A 25 14.67 -26.09 38.01
CA ASN A 25 15.30 -27.02 38.98
C ASN A 25 14.88 -26.83 40.45
N SER A 26 13.81 -27.56 40.83
CA SER A 26 13.64 -28.05 42.20
C SER A 26 13.63 -29.59 42.20
N PRO A 27 14.40 -30.25 43.10
CA PRO A 27 14.48 -31.70 43.21
C PRO A 27 13.44 -32.26 44.19
N ALA A 28 12.36 -32.80 43.67
CA ALA A 28 11.41 -33.74 44.29
C ALA A 28 10.55 -34.25 43.12
N GLU A 29 10.35 -35.52 42.83
CA GLU A 29 10.37 -36.72 43.66
C GLU A 29 10.84 -37.88 42.77
N GLN A 30 11.88 -38.57 43.22
CA GLN A 30 12.20 -39.90 42.78
C GLN A 30 11.16 -40.84 43.41
N SER A 31 10.55 -41.72 42.62
CA SER A 31 9.88 -42.91 43.15
C SER A 31 10.15 -44.12 42.25
N PRO A 32 10.34 -45.32 42.82
CA PRO A 32 11.20 -46.35 42.28
C PRO A 32 10.49 -47.29 41.31
N ALA A 33 11.28 -47.81 40.37
CA ALA A 33 10.91 -48.94 39.53
C ALA A 33 10.90 -50.24 40.35
N VAL A 34 9.78 -50.98 40.32
CA VAL A 34 9.77 -52.44 40.47
C VAL A 34 8.63 -53.00 39.61
N SER A 35 8.98 -53.78 38.59
CA SER A 35 8.21 -54.93 38.13
C SER A 35 9.14 -55.81 37.28
N GLU A 36 9.49 -56.98 37.81
CA GLU A 36 10.14 -58.06 37.08
C GLU A 36 9.24 -58.58 35.93
N PRO A 37 9.82 -59.17 34.87
CA PRO A 37 9.09 -59.53 33.65
C PRO A 37 8.46 -60.93 33.74
N ALA A 38 7.21 -61.05 33.27
CA ALA A 38 6.57 -62.34 33.01
C ALA A 38 7.24 -63.05 31.81
N GLN A 39 7.54 -64.34 31.95
CA GLN A 39 8.12 -65.17 30.89
C GLN A 39 7.04 -65.62 29.88
N GLY A 40 7.36 -65.55 28.58
CA GLY A 40 6.58 -66.22 27.52
C GLY A 40 6.01 -65.34 26.40
N VAL A 41 6.43 -64.10 26.23
CA VAL A 41 5.94 -63.23 25.13
C VAL A 41 6.99 -63.13 24.02
N PRO A 42 6.69 -63.51 22.77
CA PRO A 42 7.59 -63.30 21.64
C PRO A 42 7.79 -61.79 21.41
N GLY A 43 9.05 -61.37 21.26
CA GLY A 43 9.41 -59.97 21.06
C GLY A 43 8.73 -59.40 19.82
N GLN A 44 7.79 -58.48 20.02
CA GLN A 44 7.30 -57.62 18.95
C GLN A 44 8.32 -56.51 18.73
N SER A 45 8.98 -56.52 17.58
CA SER A 45 9.75 -55.39 17.08
C SER A 45 8.83 -54.18 16.99
N ALA A 46 9.16 -53.11 17.70
CA ALA A 46 8.48 -51.83 17.52
C ALA A 46 8.63 -51.37 16.05
N PRO A 47 7.57 -50.85 15.42
CA PRO A 47 7.71 -50.23 14.11
C PRO A 47 8.64 -49.02 14.22
N GLU A 48 9.53 -48.90 13.24
CA GLU A 48 10.48 -47.80 13.10
C GLU A 48 9.74 -46.45 13.17
N ALA A 49 10.26 -45.55 14.00
CA ALA A 49 9.68 -44.23 14.21
C ALA A 49 9.58 -43.50 12.86
N SER A 50 8.34 -43.24 12.43
CA SER A 50 8.04 -42.43 11.27
C SER A 50 8.80 -41.10 11.36
N ALA A 51 9.56 -40.81 10.31
CA ALA A 51 10.34 -39.59 10.17
C ALA A 51 9.54 -38.34 10.53
N ASP A 52 10.21 -37.40 11.22
CA ASP A 52 9.69 -36.08 11.55
C ASP A 52 8.98 -35.43 10.36
N PRO A 53 7.84 -34.73 10.57
CA PRO A 53 7.24 -33.94 9.51
C PRO A 53 8.25 -32.90 9.03
N ALA A 54 8.49 -32.87 7.72
CA ALA A 54 9.35 -31.89 7.09
C ALA A 54 9.01 -30.48 7.57
N PRO A 55 10.01 -29.62 7.85
CA PRO A 55 9.75 -28.27 8.33
C PRO A 55 8.86 -27.53 7.32
N VAL A 56 7.75 -26.99 7.81
CA VAL A 56 6.89 -26.09 7.03
C VAL A 56 7.79 -24.93 6.57
N PRO A 57 7.87 -24.61 5.27
CA PRO A 57 8.70 -23.50 4.82
C PRO A 57 8.24 -22.21 5.49
N ALA A 58 9.20 -21.47 6.04
CA ALA A 58 8.95 -20.14 6.58
C ALA A 58 8.27 -19.25 5.52
N PRO A 59 7.38 -18.32 5.91
CA PRO A 59 6.80 -17.37 4.96
C PRO A 59 7.93 -16.67 4.19
N SER A 60 7.82 -16.67 2.86
CA SER A 60 8.80 -16.03 1.98
C SER A 60 8.92 -14.55 2.34
N ALA A 61 10.16 -14.04 2.40
CA ALA A 61 10.39 -12.62 2.62
C ALA A 61 9.62 -11.80 1.57
N PRO A 62 9.06 -10.64 1.94
CA PRO A 62 8.37 -9.78 0.98
C PRO A 62 9.30 -9.46 -0.19
N THR A 63 8.72 -9.40 -1.40
CA THR A 63 9.46 -8.94 -2.57
C THR A 63 10.03 -7.55 -2.28
N PRO A 64 11.24 -7.18 -2.70
CA PRO A 64 11.71 -5.80 -2.60
C PRO A 64 10.65 -4.85 -3.17
N GLY A 65 10.12 -3.96 -2.32
CA GLY A 65 9.00 -3.06 -2.66
C GLY A 65 7.61 -3.48 -2.15
N GLU A 66 7.50 -4.55 -1.37
CA GLU A 66 6.31 -4.89 -0.58
C GLU A 66 6.61 -4.60 0.89
N GLN A 67 6.04 -3.54 1.46
CA GLN A 67 6.25 -3.18 2.86
C GLN A 67 5.20 -3.88 3.73
N GLY A 68 5.67 -4.47 4.84
CA GLY A 68 4.90 -5.36 5.70
C GLY A 68 3.81 -4.69 6.53
N GLY A 69 2.58 -4.67 6.01
CA GLY A 69 1.36 -4.58 6.81
C GLY A 69 1.05 -3.22 7.46
N ALA A 70 1.57 -2.10 6.94
CA ALA A 70 1.19 -0.79 7.45
C ALA A 70 -0.25 -0.42 6.98
N SER A 71 -1.19 -0.35 7.91
CA SER A 71 -2.60 -0.03 7.61
C SER A 71 -2.86 1.46 7.32
N ASP A 72 -1.86 2.34 7.48
CA ASP A 72 -1.98 3.79 7.24
C ASP A 72 -0.86 4.27 6.32
N TRP A 73 -1.23 4.79 5.14
CA TRP A 73 -0.29 5.32 4.17
C TRP A 73 0.59 6.44 4.74
N ARG A 74 0.12 7.16 5.78
CA ARG A 74 0.87 8.27 6.41
C ARG A 74 2.12 7.82 7.14
N SER A 75 2.21 6.56 7.58
CA SER A 75 3.44 6.04 8.18
C SER A 75 4.49 5.67 7.14
N VAL A 76 4.10 5.62 5.86
CA VAL A 76 4.97 5.23 4.74
C VAL A 76 5.37 6.45 3.90
N ALA A 77 4.42 7.32 3.60
CA ALA A 77 4.65 8.46 2.72
C ALA A 77 5.62 9.49 3.32
N SER A 78 6.54 9.98 2.49
CA SER A 78 7.39 11.12 2.84
C SER A 78 6.54 12.38 3.10
N PRO A 79 7.03 13.32 3.93
CA PRO A 79 6.32 14.59 4.16
C PRO A 79 6.04 15.37 2.87
N ASP A 80 6.96 15.33 1.90
CA ASP A 80 6.80 16.01 0.61
C ASP A 80 5.68 15.39 -0.23
N ASP A 81 5.59 14.07 -0.27
CA ASP A 81 4.53 13.37 -0.99
C ASP A 81 3.18 13.53 -0.29
N ALA A 82 3.13 13.45 1.05
CA ALA A 82 1.93 13.78 1.80
C ALA A 82 1.45 15.22 1.51
N ALA A 83 2.37 16.18 1.39
CA ALA A 83 2.06 17.55 1.02
C ALA A 83 1.57 17.69 -0.43
N ARG A 84 2.07 16.88 -1.38
CA ARG A 84 1.54 16.83 -2.76
C ARG A 84 0.09 16.33 -2.77
N LEU A 85 -0.19 15.27 -2.02
CA LEU A 85 -1.55 14.73 -1.86
C LEU A 85 -2.51 15.76 -1.24
N GLY A 86 -2.04 16.50 -0.22
CA GLY A 86 -2.80 17.60 0.39
C GLY A 86 -3.11 18.78 -0.55
N ARG A 87 -2.46 18.84 -1.73
CA ARG A 87 -2.72 19.85 -2.78
C ARG A 87 -3.41 19.26 -4.01
N LEU A 88 -4.11 18.13 -3.87
CA LEU A 88 -4.82 17.46 -4.95
C LEU A 88 -5.83 18.37 -5.65
N ASP A 89 -6.65 19.11 -4.91
CA ASP A 89 -7.63 20.05 -5.49
C ASP A 89 -6.95 21.17 -6.29
N GLN A 90 -5.79 21.62 -5.83
CA GLN A 90 -5.01 22.62 -6.55
C GLN A 90 -4.46 22.03 -7.87
N ALA A 91 -3.99 20.78 -7.86
CA ALA A 91 -3.54 20.08 -9.07
C ALA A 91 -4.69 19.97 -10.08
N TRP A 92 -5.88 19.55 -9.65
CA TRP A 92 -7.09 19.51 -10.49
C TRP A 92 -7.39 20.85 -11.16
N ARG A 93 -7.50 21.92 -10.38
CA ARG A 93 -7.84 23.25 -10.91
C ARG A 93 -6.78 23.77 -11.88
N LEU A 94 -5.51 23.74 -11.49
CA LEU A 94 -4.44 24.34 -12.28
C LEU A 94 -4.10 23.53 -13.53
N ALA A 95 -4.13 22.19 -13.45
CA ALA A 95 -3.87 21.33 -14.60
C ALA A 95 -4.97 21.46 -15.66
N ARG A 96 -6.23 21.50 -15.23
CA ARG A 96 -7.39 21.62 -16.12
C ARG A 96 -7.44 22.99 -16.79
N ALA A 97 -7.33 24.07 -16.01
CA ALA A 97 -7.30 25.43 -16.56
C ALA A 97 -6.20 25.58 -17.61
N GLN A 98 -4.98 25.12 -17.32
CA GLN A 98 -3.88 25.21 -18.27
C GLN A 98 -4.13 24.39 -19.56
N ALA A 99 -4.72 23.20 -19.46
CA ALA A 99 -5.06 22.40 -20.65
C ALA A 99 -6.14 23.08 -21.51
N GLU A 100 -7.15 23.66 -20.86
CA GLU A 100 -8.24 24.40 -21.51
C GLU A 100 -7.72 25.69 -22.19
N ASP A 101 -6.91 26.49 -21.49
CA ASP A 101 -6.26 27.70 -22.02
C ASP A 101 -5.35 27.41 -23.22
N ALA A 102 -4.76 26.20 -23.25
CA ALA A 102 -3.95 25.72 -24.37
C ALA A 102 -4.78 25.14 -25.54
N GLY A 103 -6.11 25.23 -25.49
CA GLY A 103 -7.02 24.83 -26.57
C GLY A 103 -7.42 23.35 -26.56
N PHE A 104 -7.19 22.62 -25.46
CA PHE A 104 -7.52 21.20 -25.34
C PHE A 104 -8.87 20.92 -24.67
N SER A 105 -9.74 21.92 -24.51
CA SER A 105 -11.02 21.77 -23.80
C SER A 105 -11.87 20.62 -24.34
N SER A 106 -12.00 20.50 -25.67
CA SER A 106 -12.80 19.43 -26.29
C SER A 106 -12.26 18.03 -26.00
N GLN A 107 -10.94 17.86 -25.97
CA GLN A 107 -10.27 16.60 -25.68
C GLN A 107 -10.42 16.24 -24.21
N VAL A 108 -10.27 17.23 -23.32
CA VAL A 108 -10.46 17.06 -21.87
C VAL A 108 -11.92 16.66 -21.59
N GLU A 109 -12.90 17.39 -22.13
CA GLU A 109 -14.32 17.11 -21.94
C GLU A 109 -14.71 15.70 -22.41
N ALA A 110 -14.15 15.23 -23.53
CA ALA A 110 -14.41 13.89 -24.07
C ALA A 110 -13.98 12.74 -23.13
N LEU A 111 -13.13 13.01 -22.12
CA LEU A 111 -12.74 12.01 -21.12
C LEU A 111 -13.84 11.72 -20.08
N GLY A 112 -14.87 12.57 -20.02
CA GLY A 112 -16.05 12.39 -19.18
C GLY A 112 -15.69 12.23 -17.69
N PRO A 113 -16.20 11.20 -16.99
CA PRO A 113 -15.93 10.99 -15.56
C PRO A 113 -14.44 10.89 -15.20
N LEU A 114 -13.56 10.58 -16.16
CA LEU A 114 -12.12 10.50 -15.91
C LEU A 114 -11.50 11.87 -15.58
N VAL A 115 -12.10 12.99 -15.96
CA VAL A 115 -11.61 14.34 -15.65
C VAL A 115 -12.53 15.13 -14.72
N ASP A 116 -13.54 14.49 -14.16
CA ASP A 116 -14.39 15.07 -13.12
C ASP A 116 -13.77 14.78 -11.73
N PRO A 117 -13.33 15.80 -10.98
CA PRO A 117 -12.75 15.61 -9.64
C PRO A 117 -13.74 15.00 -8.63
N ASN A 118 -15.05 15.00 -8.91
CA ASN A 118 -16.09 14.48 -8.02
C ASN A 118 -16.62 13.10 -8.45
N ALA A 119 -16.01 12.45 -9.45
CA ALA A 119 -16.49 11.17 -9.98
C ALA A 119 -16.32 9.96 -9.04
N GLY A 120 -15.64 10.12 -7.91
CA GLY A 120 -15.39 9.04 -6.95
C GLY A 120 -16.68 8.50 -6.32
N LEU A 121 -16.97 7.22 -6.61
CA LEU A 121 -18.12 6.49 -6.11
C LEU A 121 -17.80 5.76 -4.80
N PRO A 122 -18.73 5.71 -3.83
CA PRO A 122 -18.53 4.95 -2.60
C PRO A 122 -18.68 3.44 -2.83
N GLY A 123 -18.04 2.66 -1.95
CA GLY A 123 -18.18 1.20 -1.91
C GLY A 123 -17.47 0.45 -3.04
N ARG A 124 -17.05 -0.80 -2.78
CA ARG A 124 -16.26 -1.63 -3.72
C ARG A 124 -15.06 -0.87 -4.30
N LEU A 125 -14.35 -0.14 -3.45
CA LEU A 125 -13.22 0.71 -3.85
C LEU A 125 -12.07 -0.12 -4.41
N GLN A 126 -11.80 -1.25 -3.75
CA GLN A 126 -10.74 -2.19 -4.10
C GLN A 126 -11.03 -2.84 -5.46
N PRO A 127 -10.18 -2.62 -6.47
CA PRO A 127 -10.24 -3.39 -7.69
C PRO A 127 -9.97 -4.88 -7.36
N PRO A 128 -10.74 -5.83 -7.90
CA PRO A 128 -10.44 -7.23 -7.65
C PRO A 128 -9.10 -7.62 -8.28
N PRO A 129 -8.35 -8.58 -7.72
CA PRO A 129 -7.12 -9.06 -8.35
C PRO A 129 -7.34 -9.52 -9.80
N GLY A 130 -6.34 -9.32 -10.65
CA GLY A 130 -6.38 -9.70 -12.07
C GLY A 130 -5.64 -8.74 -12.99
N THR A 131 -5.81 -8.97 -14.30
CA THR A 131 -5.23 -8.15 -15.36
C THR A 131 -6.20 -7.04 -15.80
N TYR A 132 -5.62 -5.92 -16.22
CA TYR A 132 -6.33 -4.70 -16.59
C TYR A 132 -5.69 -4.05 -17.81
N ARG A 133 -6.48 -3.30 -18.57
CA ARG A 133 -5.98 -2.27 -19.46
C ARG A 133 -5.90 -0.96 -18.68
N CYS A 134 -4.82 -0.23 -18.87
CA CYS A 134 -4.66 1.08 -18.27
C CYS A 134 -4.11 2.10 -19.26
N ARG A 135 -4.51 3.37 -19.14
CA ARG A 135 -3.95 4.44 -19.96
C ARG A 135 -3.72 5.69 -19.13
N THR A 136 -2.69 6.44 -19.49
CA THR A 136 -2.27 7.65 -18.78
C THR A 136 -2.74 8.89 -19.54
N ILE A 137 -3.29 9.86 -18.82
CA ILE A 137 -3.59 11.22 -19.29
C ILE A 137 -2.77 12.17 -18.42
N LYS A 138 -2.03 13.07 -19.05
CA LYS A 138 -1.26 14.13 -18.37
C LYS A 138 -1.94 15.47 -18.65
N LEU A 139 -2.21 16.22 -17.59
CA LEU A 139 -2.85 17.54 -17.64
C LEU A 139 -1.92 18.59 -17.02
N GLY A 140 -1.78 19.70 -17.74
CA GLY A 140 -0.87 20.79 -17.42
C GLY A 140 0.60 20.38 -17.52
N THR A 141 1.48 21.39 -17.51
CA THR A 141 2.93 21.22 -17.52
C THR A 141 3.55 21.75 -16.22
N MET A 142 4.67 21.16 -15.84
CA MET A 142 5.52 21.72 -14.80
C MET A 142 6.34 22.88 -15.39
N GLY A 143 6.10 24.10 -14.88
CA GLY A 143 6.80 25.33 -15.29
C GLY A 143 6.23 26.01 -16.54
N GLU A 144 6.34 27.34 -16.59
CA GLU A 144 6.12 28.14 -17.81
C GLU A 144 7.34 27.97 -18.73
N GLY A 145 7.13 27.63 -20.00
CA GLY A 145 8.21 27.50 -20.99
C GLY A 145 8.94 26.15 -21.04
N ALA A 146 8.53 25.15 -20.27
CA ALA A 146 9.17 23.82 -20.23
C ALA A 146 8.98 22.93 -21.49
N GLY A 147 8.47 23.48 -22.60
CA GLY A 147 8.32 22.76 -23.88
C GLY A 147 7.38 21.54 -23.87
N GLY A 148 6.76 21.23 -22.72
CA GLY A 148 5.79 20.14 -22.57
C GLY A 148 4.43 20.50 -23.15
N LEU A 149 3.65 19.47 -23.52
CA LEU A 149 2.26 19.65 -23.93
C LEU A 149 1.37 19.79 -22.69
N ALA A 150 0.48 20.80 -22.69
CA ALA A 150 -0.50 21.00 -21.62
C ALA A 150 -1.56 19.89 -21.51
N TYR A 151 -1.62 19.01 -22.52
CA TYR A 151 -2.44 17.82 -22.56
C TYR A 151 -1.70 16.70 -23.30
N VAL A 152 -1.63 15.52 -22.70
CA VAL A 152 -1.18 14.30 -23.39
C VAL A 152 -2.09 13.15 -23.01
N GLN A 153 -2.52 12.37 -24.01
CA GLN A 153 -3.29 11.15 -23.81
C GLN A 153 -2.55 9.99 -24.47
N TYR A 154 -2.16 9.01 -23.65
CA TYR A 154 -1.47 7.83 -24.12
C TYR A 154 -2.45 6.70 -24.51
N PRO A 155 -2.02 5.77 -25.39
CA PRO A 155 -2.78 4.57 -25.69
C PRO A 155 -2.86 3.62 -24.47
N ALA A 156 -3.61 2.54 -24.63
CA ALA A 156 -3.73 1.51 -23.61
C ALA A 156 -2.44 0.70 -23.44
N PHE A 157 -2.12 0.42 -22.18
CA PHE A 157 -1.06 -0.42 -21.66
C PHE A 157 -1.66 -1.52 -20.78
N ARG A 158 -0.81 -2.45 -20.30
CA ARG A 158 -1.21 -3.51 -19.38
C ARG A 158 -0.90 -3.13 -17.94
N CYS A 159 -1.85 -3.36 -17.06
CA CYS A 159 -1.68 -3.28 -15.62
C CYS A 159 -2.16 -4.58 -14.93
N SER A 160 -1.70 -4.85 -13.72
CA SER A 160 -2.22 -5.90 -12.83
C SER A 160 -2.59 -5.31 -11.48
N ILE A 161 -3.55 -5.97 -10.83
CA ILE A 161 -3.84 -5.84 -9.40
C ILE A 161 -3.57 -7.18 -8.77
N GLU A 162 -2.72 -7.21 -7.75
CA GLU A 162 -2.35 -8.42 -7.01
C GLU A 162 -2.73 -8.26 -5.54
N LEU A 163 -3.18 -9.35 -4.92
CA LEU A 163 -3.40 -9.43 -3.48
C LEU A 163 -2.20 -10.13 -2.86
N THR A 164 -1.47 -9.46 -1.98
CA THR A 164 -0.34 -10.06 -1.27
C THR A 164 -0.86 -11.10 -0.26
N PRO A 165 -0.02 -12.05 0.17
CA PRO A 165 -0.37 -12.95 1.28
C PRO A 165 -0.74 -12.20 2.58
N GLY A 166 -0.25 -10.97 2.76
CA GLY A 166 -0.58 -10.08 3.88
C GLY A 166 -1.94 -9.37 3.76
N GLY A 167 -2.62 -9.50 2.61
CA GLY A 167 -3.92 -8.88 2.35
C GLY A 167 -3.85 -7.50 1.70
N ASP A 168 -2.67 -7.05 1.30
CA ASP A 168 -2.48 -5.75 0.65
C ASP A 168 -2.75 -5.84 -0.85
N LEU A 169 -3.24 -4.75 -1.45
CA LEU A 169 -3.40 -4.67 -2.89
C LEU A 169 -2.22 -3.92 -3.52
N VAL A 170 -1.61 -4.53 -4.53
CA VAL A 170 -0.53 -3.95 -5.32
C VAL A 170 -1.05 -3.63 -6.72
N LEU A 171 -0.91 -2.37 -7.12
CA LEU A 171 -1.11 -1.95 -8.50
C LEU A 171 0.23 -1.94 -9.24
N THR A 172 0.29 -2.61 -10.38
CA THR A 172 1.47 -2.63 -11.25
C THR A 172 1.10 -2.27 -12.68
N LYS A 173 1.70 -1.22 -13.24
CA LYS A 173 1.73 -0.99 -14.70
C LYS A 173 2.89 -1.75 -15.30
N THR A 174 2.59 -2.74 -16.13
CA THR A 174 3.56 -3.75 -16.62
C THR A 174 4.22 -3.39 -17.95
N THR A 175 3.68 -2.43 -18.69
CA THR A 175 4.18 -2.04 -20.02
C THR A 175 4.27 -0.53 -20.20
N GLY A 176 5.10 -0.10 -21.16
CA GLY A 176 5.36 1.30 -21.47
C GLY A 176 6.71 1.76 -20.94
N SER A 177 7.14 2.96 -21.31
CA SER A 177 8.42 3.54 -20.87
C SER A 177 8.39 4.10 -19.45
N GLN A 178 7.20 4.40 -18.94
CA GLN A 178 6.98 4.84 -17.55
C GLN A 178 6.04 3.82 -16.91
N ARG A 179 6.63 2.84 -16.24
CA ARG A 179 5.93 1.78 -15.49
C ARG A 179 5.91 2.17 -14.02
N THR A 180 4.94 1.69 -13.26
CA THR A 180 4.84 2.00 -11.82
C THR A 180 4.36 0.80 -11.04
N ARG A 181 4.79 0.69 -9.78
CA ARG A 181 4.34 -0.33 -8.84
C ARG A 181 4.18 0.29 -7.46
N GLY A 182 3.07 -0.02 -6.80
CA GLY A 182 2.78 0.52 -5.48
C GLY A 182 1.60 -0.13 -4.80
N LEU A 183 1.52 0.11 -3.49
CA LEU A 183 0.48 -0.40 -2.60
C LEU A 183 -0.73 0.53 -2.59
N LEU A 184 -1.91 -0.05 -2.38
CA LEU A 184 -3.18 0.65 -2.23
C LEU A 184 -3.67 0.54 -0.78
N TYR A 185 -3.67 1.67 -0.08
CA TYR A 185 -4.05 1.79 1.31
C TYR A 185 -5.49 2.29 1.43
N PRO A 186 -6.31 1.75 2.35
CA PRO A 186 -7.59 2.36 2.71
C PRO A 186 -7.41 3.82 3.14
N HIS A 187 -8.29 4.72 2.70
CA HIS A 187 -8.23 6.13 3.10
C HIS A 187 -9.58 6.72 3.49
N THR A 188 -10.57 6.62 2.60
CA THR A 188 -11.95 7.09 2.85
C THR A 188 -12.95 6.05 2.35
N ASP A 189 -14.25 6.34 2.48
CA ASP A 189 -15.33 5.53 1.90
C ASP A 189 -15.43 5.62 0.37
N ARG A 190 -14.63 6.49 -0.25
CA ARG A 190 -14.61 6.76 -1.70
C ARG A 190 -13.25 6.56 -2.37
N GLN A 191 -12.17 6.47 -1.60
CA GLN A 191 -10.81 6.51 -2.14
C GLN A 191 -9.86 5.57 -1.38
N LEU A 192 -8.93 4.98 -2.14
CA LEU A 192 -7.70 4.40 -1.60
C LEU A 192 -6.54 5.38 -1.86
N VAL A 193 -5.46 5.30 -1.10
CA VAL A 193 -4.21 6.01 -1.40
C VAL A 193 -3.22 5.06 -2.03
N TYR A 194 -2.63 5.48 -3.14
CA TYR A 194 -1.52 4.79 -3.80
C TYR A 194 -0.20 5.35 -3.28
N VAL A 195 0.71 4.47 -2.86
CA VAL A 195 2.11 4.82 -2.58
C VAL A 195 3.01 3.84 -3.32
N GLY A 196 3.86 4.34 -4.20
CA GLY A 196 4.68 3.51 -5.07
C GLY A 196 5.76 4.30 -5.79
N ALA A 197 6.48 3.65 -6.69
CA ALA A 197 7.56 4.30 -7.44
C ALA A 197 7.55 3.91 -8.91
N GLN A 198 8.08 4.81 -9.74
CA GLN A 198 8.14 4.66 -11.18
C GLN A 198 9.45 3.95 -11.60
N ALA A 199 9.34 3.00 -12.52
CA ALA A 199 10.45 2.48 -13.31
C ALA A 199 10.48 3.17 -14.68
N TRP A 200 11.69 3.42 -15.20
CA TRP A 200 11.92 4.19 -16.41
C TRP A 200 12.59 3.36 -17.51
N GLY A 201 12.11 3.55 -18.73
CA GLY A 201 12.57 2.77 -19.87
C GLY A 201 11.91 1.39 -19.93
N ALA A 202 11.87 0.85 -21.16
CA ALA A 202 11.36 -0.49 -21.38
C ALA A 202 12.33 -1.58 -20.88
N ASP A 203 13.62 -1.25 -20.80
CA ASP A 203 14.70 -2.21 -20.52
C ASP A 203 15.09 -2.29 -19.03
N GLU A 204 14.62 -1.35 -18.19
CA GLU A 204 14.84 -1.44 -16.74
C GLU A 204 14.13 -2.69 -16.20
N ALA A 205 14.89 -3.62 -15.63
CA ALA A 205 14.32 -4.80 -15.00
C ALA A 205 13.70 -4.43 -13.64
N GLY A 206 12.46 -4.86 -13.42
CA GLY A 206 11.77 -4.68 -12.14
C GLY A 206 11.20 -3.27 -11.91
N TYR A 207 11.07 -2.92 -10.63
CA TYR A 207 10.50 -1.67 -10.11
C TYR A 207 11.30 -1.24 -8.88
N PRO A 208 11.64 0.05 -8.74
CA PRO A 208 12.21 0.54 -7.48
C PRO A 208 11.18 0.44 -6.35
N ALA A 209 11.66 0.25 -5.13
CA ALA A 209 10.83 0.41 -3.95
C ALA A 209 10.59 1.90 -3.67
N TYR A 210 9.43 2.24 -3.11
CA TYR A 210 9.18 3.59 -2.61
C TYR A 210 10.27 4.02 -1.62
N GLY A 211 10.81 5.22 -1.79
CA GLY A 211 11.90 5.77 -0.99
C GLY A 211 13.31 5.33 -1.42
N GLN A 212 13.45 4.34 -2.33
CA GLN A 212 14.75 3.92 -2.85
C GLN A 212 15.34 4.97 -3.79
N MET A 213 14.50 5.58 -4.61
CA MET A 213 14.85 6.62 -5.58
C MET A 213 13.82 7.75 -5.42
N PRO A 214 14.02 8.71 -4.50
CA PRO A 214 13.02 9.71 -4.16
C PRO A 214 12.50 10.50 -5.37
N GLU A 215 13.30 10.72 -6.39
CA GLU A 215 12.88 11.37 -7.63
C GLU A 215 11.82 10.58 -8.42
N ARG A 216 11.67 9.28 -8.15
CA ARG A 216 10.72 8.37 -8.82
C ARG A 216 9.51 8.02 -7.97
N ASP A 217 9.49 8.44 -6.72
CA ASP A 217 8.39 8.20 -5.80
C ASP A 217 7.11 8.90 -6.29
N GLN A 218 5.99 8.20 -6.11
CA GLN A 218 4.66 8.60 -6.52
C GLN A 218 3.67 8.38 -5.38
N ILE A 219 2.74 9.33 -5.27
CA ILE A 219 1.59 9.25 -4.36
C ILE A 219 0.34 9.72 -5.09
N GLY A 220 -0.81 9.16 -4.74
CA GLY A 220 -2.08 9.59 -5.31
C GLY A 220 -3.29 8.94 -4.67
N VAL A 221 -4.47 9.23 -5.22
CA VAL A 221 -5.71 8.56 -4.83
C VAL A 221 -6.19 7.63 -5.93
N LEU A 222 -6.63 6.43 -5.58
CA LEU A 222 -7.36 5.55 -6.47
C LEU A 222 -8.85 5.63 -6.15
N GLU A 223 -9.65 5.92 -7.17
CA GLU A 223 -11.09 6.10 -7.07
C GLU A 223 -11.82 5.16 -8.00
N ARG A 224 -12.93 4.59 -7.54
CA ARG A 224 -13.88 3.91 -8.41
C ARG A 224 -14.74 4.97 -9.11
N ILE A 225 -14.70 5.00 -10.44
CA ILE A 225 -15.44 5.99 -11.26
C ILE A 225 -16.47 5.33 -12.20
N GLY A 226 -16.76 4.05 -11.97
CA GLY A 226 -17.73 3.25 -12.72
C GLY A 226 -17.85 1.83 -12.17
N GLU A 227 -18.53 0.93 -12.88
CA GLU A 227 -18.76 -0.43 -12.39
C GLU A 227 -17.47 -1.26 -12.28
N SER A 228 -16.69 -1.25 -13.37
CA SER A 228 -15.38 -1.90 -13.52
C SER A 228 -14.35 -0.92 -14.07
N ARG A 229 -14.39 0.31 -13.55
CA ARG A 229 -13.58 1.44 -14.01
C ARG A 229 -13.06 2.20 -12.80
N TRP A 230 -11.74 2.36 -12.74
CA TRP A 230 -11.04 3.10 -11.70
C TRP A 230 -10.15 4.17 -12.31
N ARG A 231 -9.79 5.15 -11.50
CA ARG A 231 -8.85 6.21 -11.84
C ARG A 231 -7.86 6.37 -10.69
N LEU A 232 -6.57 6.21 -11.00
CA LEU A 232 -5.50 6.68 -10.13
C LEU A 232 -5.20 8.14 -10.49
N VAL A 233 -5.19 9.02 -9.50
CA VAL A 233 -4.94 10.45 -9.63
C VAL A 233 -3.66 10.79 -8.89
N LEU A 234 -2.61 11.15 -9.62
CA LEU A 234 -1.31 11.53 -9.09
C LEU A 234 -1.18 13.06 -9.14
N PRO A 235 -1.31 13.78 -8.02
CA PRO A 235 -1.13 15.23 -7.98
C PRO A 235 0.34 15.59 -7.94
N TRP A 236 0.73 16.59 -8.72
CA TRP A 236 2.10 17.09 -8.77
C TRP A 236 3.12 15.96 -8.91
N PRO A 237 3.01 15.07 -9.90
CA PRO A 237 4.04 14.05 -10.12
C PRO A 237 5.39 14.74 -10.30
N LYS A 238 6.48 14.06 -9.94
CA LYS A 238 7.82 14.64 -9.97
C LYS A 238 8.28 14.96 -11.40
N GLN A 239 7.59 14.45 -12.41
CA GLN A 239 7.90 14.62 -13.83
C GLN A 239 6.72 15.24 -14.60
N GLU A 240 7.07 16.11 -15.56
CA GLU A 240 6.30 16.52 -16.74
C GLU A 240 4.98 17.28 -16.54
N ALA A 241 4.10 16.85 -15.62
CA ALA A 241 2.72 17.31 -15.53
C ALA A 241 2.34 17.85 -14.15
N LYS A 242 1.28 18.67 -14.09
CA LYS A 242 0.69 19.10 -12.82
C LYS A 242 -0.22 18.01 -12.23
N LEU A 243 -0.86 17.22 -13.10
CA LEU A 243 -1.76 16.14 -12.74
C LEU A 243 -1.61 14.99 -13.74
N GLU A 244 -1.44 13.78 -13.23
CA GLU A 244 -1.49 12.57 -14.04
C GLU A 244 -2.69 11.71 -13.61
N LEU A 245 -3.45 11.25 -14.58
CA LEU A 245 -4.61 10.38 -14.41
C LEU A 245 -4.30 9.05 -15.09
N MET A 246 -4.35 7.95 -14.35
CA MET A 246 -4.29 6.61 -14.92
C MET A 246 -5.66 5.97 -14.84
N GLU A 247 -6.32 5.85 -15.99
CA GLU A 247 -7.53 5.06 -16.11
C GLU A 247 -7.19 3.58 -16.05
N ILE A 248 -7.99 2.82 -15.31
CA ILE A 248 -7.83 1.37 -15.14
C ILE A 248 -9.19 0.72 -15.42
N VAL A 249 -9.23 -0.15 -16.42
CA VAL A 249 -10.44 -0.85 -16.87
C VAL A 249 -10.14 -2.32 -17.08
N ARG A 250 -11.11 -3.17 -16.76
CA ARG A 250 -11.03 -4.60 -17.04
C ARG A 250 -11.25 -4.89 -18.53
#